data_AF-A0A524P2Y8-F1
#
_entry.id   AF-A0A524P2Y8-F1
#
_cell.length_a   1.000
_cell.length_b   1.000
_cell.length_c   1.000
_cell.angle_alpha   90.00
_cell.angle_beta   90.00
_cell.angle_gamma   90.00
#
_symmetry.space_group_name_H-M   'P 1'
#
loop_
_entity.id
_entity.type
_entity.pdbx_description
1 polymer ?
#
loop_
_entity_poly.entity_id
_entity_poly.type
_entity_poly.pdbx_seq_one_letter_code
_entity_poly.pdbx_strand_id
1 'polypeptide(L)'
;MPKIEDQYMLGRDLWVAPILKAGEVQKSVYLPEDGWVHLWTGLVFTKGTVKIDVPMGYPAVFYHEDSNFRDLFDEINDQFGTRS
;
A
#
# COMPACT_ATOMS: atom_id res chain seq x y z
N MET A 1 -7.55 -12.74 -10.16
CA MET A 1 -8.27 -12.16 -8.99
C MET A 1 -7.32 -12.19 -7.81
N PRO A 2 -7.20 -11.10 -7.03
CA PRO A 2 -6.37 -11.09 -5.83
C PRO A 2 -6.86 -12.15 -4.84
N LYS A 3 -5.92 -12.84 -4.20
CA LYS A 3 -6.21 -13.80 -3.15
C LYS A 3 -6.16 -13.07 -1.81
N ILE A 4 -7.19 -13.22 -0.98
CA ILE A 4 -7.27 -12.55 0.32
C ILE A 4 -6.11 -13.01 1.24
N GLU A 5 -5.68 -14.26 1.11
CA GLU A 5 -4.53 -14.84 1.82
C GLU A 5 -3.18 -14.16 1.52
N ASP A 6 -3.07 -13.38 0.43
CA ASP A 6 -1.82 -12.72 0.01
C ASP A 6 -1.73 -11.23 0.45
N GLN A 7 -2.62 -10.82 1.35
CA GLN A 7 -2.70 -9.47 1.90
C GLN A 7 -3.22 -9.51 3.34
N TYR A 8 -2.74 -8.61 4.19
CA TYR A 8 -3.10 -8.58 5.60
C TYR A 8 -3.05 -7.17 6.17
N MET A 9 -3.70 -7.00 7.32
CA MET A 9 -3.62 -5.80 8.14
C MET A 9 -2.44 -5.90 9.11
N LEU A 10 -1.55 -4.91 9.09
CA LEU A 10 -0.53 -4.74 10.12
C LEU A 10 -1.02 -3.70 11.13
N GLY A 11 -1.55 -4.18 12.26
CA GLY A 11 -2.31 -3.31 13.16
C GLY A 11 -3.65 -2.92 12.54
N ARG A 12 -4.16 -1.73 12.90
CA ARG A 12 -5.47 -1.24 12.41
C ARG A 12 -5.39 -0.31 11.22
N ASP A 13 -4.19 0.14 10.88
CA ASP A 13 -4.01 1.30 10.01
C ASP A 13 -3.23 1.00 8.74
N LEU A 14 -2.56 -0.17 8.65
CA LEU A 14 -1.73 -0.54 7.49
C LEU A 14 -2.30 -1.75 6.75
N TRP A 15 -2.55 -1.58 5.45
CA TRP A 15 -2.87 -2.64 4.51
C TRP A 15 -1.61 -3.06 3.74
N VAL A 16 -1.20 -4.32 3.87
CA VAL A 16 0.05 -4.82 3.30
C VAL A 16 -0.21 -5.99 2.37
N ALA A 17 0.37 -5.91 1.17
CA ALA A 17 0.32 -6.98 0.18
C ALA A 17 1.74 -7.30 -0.32
N PRO A 18 2.48 -8.23 0.32
CA PRO A 18 3.88 -8.52 0.00
C PRO A 18 4.06 -9.26 -1.33
N ILE A 19 5.18 -9.07 -2.01
CA ILE A 19 5.51 -9.87 -3.21
C ILE A 19 5.95 -11.27 -2.78
N LEU A 20 5.27 -12.29 -3.30
CA LEU A 20 5.51 -13.70 -2.96
C LEU A 20 6.30 -14.44 -4.04
N LYS A 21 6.38 -13.90 -5.27
CA LYS A 21 7.15 -14.49 -6.37
C LYS A 21 8.26 -13.57 -6.86
N ALA A 22 9.43 -14.14 -7.08
CA ALA A 22 10.56 -13.41 -7.65
C ALA A 22 10.20 -12.83 -9.04
N GLY A 23 10.60 -11.57 -9.28
CA GLY A 23 10.40 -10.88 -10.55
C GLY A 23 9.02 -10.24 -10.76
N GLU A 24 8.09 -10.36 -9.80
CA GLU A 24 6.84 -9.59 -9.86
C GLU A 24 7.12 -8.10 -9.61
N VAL A 25 6.79 -7.26 -10.60
CA VAL A 25 6.92 -5.79 -10.54
C VAL A 25 5.57 -5.08 -10.47
N GLN A 26 4.47 -5.85 -10.49
CA GLN A 26 3.10 -5.35 -10.35
C GLN A 26 2.30 -6.29 -9.46
N LYS A 27 1.42 -5.72 -8.62
CA LYS A 27 0.52 -6.49 -7.77
C LYS A 27 -0.92 -5.98 -7.87
N SER A 28 -1.87 -6.92 -7.92
CA SER A 28 -3.28 -6.63 -7.70
C SER A 28 -3.59 -6.76 -6.21
N VAL A 29 -4.15 -5.70 -5.62
CA VAL A 29 -4.48 -5.62 -4.19
C VAL A 29 -5.96 -5.33 -4.07
N TYR A 30 -6.65 -6.03 -3.17
CA TYR A 30 -8.03 -5.71 -2.81
C TYR A 30 -8.05 -4.80 -1.59
N LEU A 31 -8.69 -3.63 -1.71
CA LEU A 31 -8.90 -2.67 -0.63
C LEU A 31 -10.34 -2.82 -0.12
N PRO A 32 -10.55 -3.07 1.18
CA PRO A 32 -11.88 -3.37 1.71
C PRO A 32 -12.79 -2.14 1.80
N GLU A 33 -12.21 -0.94 1.92
CA GLU A 33 -12.91 0.34 2.11
C GLU A 33 -12.17 1.48 1.38
N ASP A 34 -12.71 2.70 1.44
CA ASP A 34 -12.10 3.89 0.84
C ASP A 34 -11.03 4.48 1.80
N GLY A 35 -10.28 5.49 1.36
CA GLY A 35 -9.34 6.22 2.24
C GLY A 35 -7.97 5.57 2.41
N TRP A 36 -7.59 4.61 1.54
CA TRP A 36 -6.26 4.01 1.57
C TRP A 36 -5.26 4.84 0.79
N VAL A 37 -4.20 5.30 1.46
CA VAL A 37 -3.11 6.04 0.85
C VAL A 37 -1.93 5.11 0.61
N HIS A 38 -1.46 5.02 -0.62
CA HIS A 38 -0.28 4.22 -0.96
C HIS A 38 0.98 4.89 -0.42
N LEU A 39 1.70 4.17 0.46
CA LEU A 39 2.78 4.70 1.29
C LEU A 39 3.89 5.39 0.48
N TRP A 40 4.18 4.92 -0.74
CA TRP A 40 5.32 5.41 -1.52
C TRP A 40 4.97 6.52 -2.51
N THR A 41 3.73 6.56 -3.02
CA THR A 41 3.31 7.56 -4.00
C THR A 41 2.46 8.68 -3.40
N GLY A 42 1.93 8.47 -2.19
CA GLY A 42 0.97 9.35 -1.55
C GLY A 42 -0.37 9.43 -2.30
N LEU A 43 -0.65 8.50 -3.21
CA LEU A 43 -1.92 8.44 -3.95
C LEU A 43 -2.99 7.79 -3.09
N VAL A 44 -4.18 8.40 -3.08
CA VAL A 44 -5.35 7.88 -2.38
C VAL A 44 -6.15 6.97 -3.31
N PHE A 45 -6.60 5.83 -2.78
CA PHE A 45 -7.36 4.82 -3.49
C PHE A 45 -8.72 4.59 -2.83
N THR A 46 -9.70 4.25 -3.67
CA THR A 46 -11.02 3.79 -3.23
C THR A 46 -11.04 2.27 -3.10
N LYS A 47 -12.07 1.75 -2.44
CA LYS A 47 -12.32 0.32 -2.27
C LYS A 47 -12.36 -0.43 -3.60
N GLY A 48 -12.03 -1.72 -3.54
CA GLY A 48 -12.03 -2.63 -4.68
C GLY A 48 -10.64 -3.11 -5.06
N THR A 49 -10.51 -3.69 -6.25
CA THR A 49 -9.22 -4.21 -6.71
C THR A 49 -8.44 -3.13 -7.45
N VAL A 50 -7.25 -2.82 -6.96
CA VAL A 50 -6.32 -1.86 -7.56
C VAL A 50 -5.08 -2.59 -8.06
N LYS A 51 -4.43 -2.05 -9.10
CA LYS A 51 -3.17 -2.56 -9.64
C LYS A 51 -2.06 -1.57 -9.34
N ILE A 52 -1.02 -2.03 -8.65
CA ILE A 52 0.06 -1.20 -8.11
C ILE A 52 1.40 -1.67 -8.67
N ASP A 53 2.26 -0.73 -9.03
CA ASP A 53 3.65 -1.00 -9.34
C ASP A 53 4.42 -1.24 -8.04
N VAL A 54 5.18 -2.34 -8.00
CA VAL A 54 5.92 -2.82 -6.82
C VAL A 54 7.38 -3.09 -7.20
N PRO A 55 8.14 -2.04 -7.59
CA PRO A 55 9.56 -2.19 -7.84
C PRO A 55 10.29 -2.64 -6.57
N MET A 56 11.50 -3.16 -6.74
CA MET A 56 12.32 -3.60 -5.61
C MET A 56 12.49 -2.47 -4.59
N GLY A 57 12.18 -2.76 -3.32
CA GLY A 57 12.19 -1.78 -2.23
C GLY A 57 10.85 -1.09 -1.95
N TYR A 58 9.87 -1.22 -2.84
CA TYR A 58 8.57 -0.53 -2.75
C TYR A 58 7.41 -1.55 -2.80
N PRO A 59 7.22 -2.36 -1.75
CA PRO A 59 6.11 -3.32 -1.68
C PRO A 59 4.75 -2.61 -1.67
N ALA A 60 3.67 -3.27 -2.05
CA ALA A 60 2.34 -2.65 -1.96
C ALA A 60 1.92 -2.49 -0.50
N VAL A 61 2.08 -1.27 0.02
CA VAL A 61 1.77 -0.88 1.40
C VAL A 61 0.91 0.37 1.35
N PHE A 62 -0.16 0.35 2.14
CA PHE A 62 -1.08 1.47 2.27
C PHE A 62 -1.33 1.75 3.73
N TYR A 63 -1.52 3.02 4.07
CA TYR A 63 -2.06 3.42 5.36
C TYR A 63 -3.44 4.05 5.17
N HIS A 64 -4.27 3.99 6.21
CA HIS A 64 -5.55 4.69 6.19
C HIS A 64 -5.32 6.18 6.45
N GLU A 65 -5.72 7.05 5.51
CA GLU A 65 -6.66 8.12 5.82
C GLU A 65 -6.53 8.87 7.16
N ASP A 66 -7.35 8.34 8.07
CA ASP A 66 -7.64 8.79 9.42
C ASP A 66 -6.72 8.18 10.49
N SER A 67 -5.60 7.55 10.10
CA SER A 67 -4.66 6.99 11.05
C SER A 67 -4.09 8.09 11.96
N ASN A 68 -4.01 7.80 13.26
CA ASN A 68 -3.32 8.66 14.21
C ASN A 68 -1.80 8.73 13.95
N PHE A 69 -1.27 7.86 13.09
CA PHE A 69 0.13 7.83 12.68
C PHE A 69 0.35 8.45 11.30
N ARG A 70 -0.65 9.16 10.75
CA ARG A 70 -0.55 9.79 9.42
C ARG A 70 0.73 10.61 9.25
N ASP A 71 1.06 11.47 10.21
CA ASP A 71 2.26 12.31 10.16
C ASP A 71 3.55 11.48 10.01
N LEU A 72 3.62 10.31 10.67
CA LEU A 72 4.74 9.38 10.53
C LEU A 72 4.79 8.75 9.14
N PHE A 73 3.65 8.36 8.57
CA PHE A 73 3.62 7.78 7.23
C PHE A 73 3.93 8.81 6.14
N ASP A 74 3.47 10.04 6.33
CA ASP A 74 3.80 11.18 5.46
C ASP A 74 5.32 11.47 5.54
N GLU A 75 5.94 11.44 6.72
CA GLU A 75 7.40 11.57 6.88
C GLU A 75 8.17 10.45 6.15
N ILE A 76 7.69 9.20 6.22
CA ILE A 76 8.27 8.07 5.47
C ILE A 76 8.15 8.31 3.97
N ASN A 77 7.00 8.83 3.50
CA ASN A 77 6.82 9.19 2.09
C ASN A 77 7.78 10.30 1.65
N ASP A 78 7.97 11.32 2.48
CA ASP A 78 8.87 12.44 2.15
C ASP A 78 10.33 12.00 2.09
N GLN A 79 10.75 11.08 2.96
CA GLN A 79 12.13 10.58 3.02
C GLN A 79 12.44 9.52 1.96
N PHE A 80 11.48 8.63 1.67
CA PHE A 80 11.71 7.41 0.88
C PHE A 80 10.72 7.19 -0.26
N GLY A 81 9.79 8.12 -0.50
CA GLY A 81 8.77 7.99 -1.53
C GLY A 81 9.34 8.06 -2.95
N THR A 82 8.50 7.77 -3.93
CA THR A 82 8.86 7.79 -5.35
C THR A 82 8.51 9.12 -6.02
N ARG A 83 8.20 10.16 -5.23
CA ARG A 83 7.97 11.52 -5.75
C ARG A 83 9.33 12.13 -6.07
N SER A 84 9.45 12.66 -7.29
CA SER A 84 10.64 13.36 -7.79
C SER A 84 10.73 14.76 -7.23
#